data_AF-A0A386PS27-F1
#
_entry.id   AF-A0A386PS27-F1
#
_cell.length_a   1.000
_cell.length_b   1.000
_cell.length_c   1.000
_cell.angle_alpha   90.00
_cell.angle_beta   90.00
_cell.angle_gamma   90.00
#
_symmetry.space_group_name_H-M   'P 1'
#
loop_
_entity.id
_entity.type
_entity.pdbx_description
1 polymer ?
#
loop_
_entity_poly.entity_id
_entity_poly.type
_entity_poly.pdbx_seq_one_letter_code
_entity_poly.pdbx_strand_id
1 'polypeptide(L)'
;MEEQRQKLIDLIDTAYNNVQNPKFKDFQNNLLKLAKELNNNGDYIKVMLALRTDLLQADLSLNIKKRISGLPDEYSAIYYFIEPQLKTIDAKVLDQYTHCGFIPLKFGSTVKYP
;
A
#
# COMPACT_ATOMS: atom_id res chain seq x y z
N MET A 1 3.90 17.72 2.13
CA MET A 1 4.42 16.52 1.44
C MET A 1 5.50 15.84 2.27
N GLU A 2 6.52 16.56 2.75
CA GLU A 2 7.64 15.97 3.53
C GLU A 2 7.19 15.36 4.87
N GLU A 3 6.33 16.04 5.63
CA GLU A 3 5.77 15.50 6.89
C GLU A 3 4.92 14.24 6.67
N GLN A 4 4.20 14.15 5.55
CA GLN A 4 3.39 12.97 5.21
C GLN A 4 4.28 11.79 4.81
N ARG A 5 5.37 12.08 4.07
CA ARG A 5 6.41 11.10 3.72
C ARG A 5 7.06 10.54 4.98
N GLN A 6 7.45 11.41 5.92
CA GLN A 6 8.08 10.98 7.17
C GLN A 6 7.13 10.12 8.02
N LYS A 7 5.85 10.51 8.13
CA LYS A 7 4.82 9.70 8.80
C LYS A 7 4.62 8.34 8.14
N LEU A 8 4.67 8.26 6.81
CA LEU A 8 4.55 6.99 6.11
C LEU A 8 5.74 6.07 6.40
N ILE A 9 6.96 6.62 6.48
CA ILE A 9 8.16 5.86 6.86
C ILE A 9 8.01 5.30 8.28
N ASP A 10 7.60 6.13 9.23
CA ASP A 10 7.42 5.73 10.63
C ASP A 10 6.38 4.61 10.78
N LEU A 11 5.27 4.69 10.05
CA LEU A 11 4.27 3.62 10.01
C LEU A 11 4.83 2.33 9.39
N ILE A 12 5.64 2.43 8.33
CA ILE A 12 6.30 1.28 7.71
C ILE A 12 7.29 0.63 8.68
N ASP A 13 8.13 1.41 9.36
CA ASP A 13 9.10 0.89 10.33
C ASP A 13 8.39 0.23 11.52
N THR A 14 7.33 0.85 12.03
CA THR A 14 6.50 0.26 13.11
C THR A 14 5.91 -1.08 12.67
N ALA A 15 5.33 -1.13 11.46
CA ALA A 15 4.73 -2.34 10.94
C ALA A 15 5.76 -3.45 10.68
N TYR A 16 6.95 -3.10 10.19
CA TYR A 16 8.05 -4.05 9.96
C TYR A 16 8.56 -4.66 11.26
N ASN A 17 8.67 -3.86 12.32
CA ASN A 17 9.18 -4.32 13.62
C ASN A 17 8.14 -5.16 14.39
N ASN A 18 6.88 -4.77 14.36
CA ASN A 18 5.82 -5.39 15.16
C ASN A 18 5.22 -6.64 14.50
N VAL A 19 5.01 -6.60 13.17
CA VAL A 19 4.42 -7.75 12.47
C VAL A 19 5.53 -8.71 12.12
N GLN A 20 5.80 -9.72 12.96
CA GLN A 20 6.80 -10.77 12.68
C GLN A 20 6.20 -12.07 12.14
N ASN A 21 4.92 -12.07 11.78
CA ASN A 21 4.26 -13.28 11.30
C ASN A 21 4.86 -13.73 9.95
N PRO A 22 5.37 -14.97 9.86
CA PRO A 22 6.05 -15.48 8.66
C PRO A 22 5.14 -15.52 7.42
N LYS A 23 3.82 -15.52 7.60
CA LYS A 23 2.84 -15.42 6.51
C LYS A 23 3.04 -14.17 5.65
N PHE A 24 3.53 -13.08 6.25
CA PHE A 24 3.71 -11.79 5.59
C PHE A 24 5.16 -11.53 5.16
N LYS A 25 6.03 -12.54 5.15
CA LYS A 25 7.46 -12.37 4.86
C LYS A 25 7.72 -11.77 3.47
N ASP A 26 6.97 -12.21 2.45
CA ASP A 26 7.03 -11.63 1.11
C ASP A 26 6.58 -10.16 1.11
N PHE A 27 5.52 -9.84 1.86
CA PHE A 27 5.04 -8.48 2.02
C PHE A 27 6.07 -7.59 2.74
N GLN A 28 6.68 -8.05 3.83
CA GLN A 28 7.75 -7.34 4.53
C GLN A 28 8.95 -7.02 3.63
N ASN A 29 9.35 -7.99 2.79
CA ASN A 29 10.42 -7.78 1.82
C ASN A 29 10.08 -6.67 0.80
N ASN A 30 8.83 -6.63 0.34
CA ASN A 30 8.35 -5.54 -0.51
C ASN A 30 8.24 -4.22 0.25
N LEU A 31 7.76 -4.24 1.49
CA LEU A 31 7.64 -3.08 2.36
C LEU A 31 9.01 -2.39 2.56
N LEU A 32 10.07 -3.15 2.78
CA LEU A 32 11.45 -2.64 2.84
C LEU A 32 11.92 -2.00 1.53
N LYS A 33 11.57 -2.59 0.38
CA LYS A 33 11.91 -1.99 -0.93
C LYS A 33 11.20 -0.66 -1.11
N LEU A 34 9.92 -0.60 -0.76
CA LEU A 34 9.10 0.61 -0.85
C LEU A 34 9.60 1.70 0.10
N ALA A 35 9.98 1.35 1.34
CA ALA A 35 10.62 2.29 2.27
C ALA A 35 11.94 2.85 1.73
N LYS A 36 12.78 2.02 1.11
CA LYS A 36 14.02 2.48 0.47
C LYS A 36 13.74 3.41 -0.71
N GLU A 37 12.74 3.08 -1.54
CA GLU A 37 12.30 3.96 -2.63
C GLU A 37 11.79 5.30 -2.07
N LEU A 38 11.04 5.28 -0.97
CA LEU A 38 10.59 6.48 -0.27
C LEU A 38 11.74 7.30 0.34
N ASN A 39 12.80 6.67 0.86
CA ASN A 39 13.96 7.41 1.38
C ASN A 39 14.82 8.03 0.28
N ASN A 40 14.84 7.44 -0.91
CA ASN A 40 15.64 7.92 -2.05
C ASN A 40 14.90 8.96 -2.92
N ASN A 41 14.01 9.76 -2.35
CA ASN A 41 13.14 10.69 -3.10
C ASN A 41 12.30 10.03 -4.20
N GLY A 42 12.02 8.73 -4.10
CA GLY A 42 11.14 8.03 -5.03
C GLY A 42 9.73 8.61 -5.02
N ASP A 43 8.98 8.36 -6.09
CA ASP A 43 7.66 8.95 -6.31
C ASP A 43 6.68 8.53 -5.21
N TYR A 44 6.24 9.51 -4.42
CA TYR A 44 5.38 9.30 -3.26
C TYR A 44 4.04 8.67 -3.63
N ILE A 45 3.45 9.08 -4.76
CA ILE A 45 2.16 8.58 -5.23
C ILE A 45 2.30 7.13 -5.68
N LYS A 46 3.38 6.84 -6.41
CA LYS A 46 3.70 5.48 -6.84
C LYS A 46 3.88 4.53 -5.66
N VAL A 47 4.60 4.96 -4.61
CA VAL A 47 4.81 4.14 -3.42
C VAL A 47 3.49 3.93 -2.66
N MET A 48 2.65 4.96 -2.50
CA MET A 48 1.32 4.79 -1.88
C MET A 48 0.43 3.81 -2.68
N LEU A 49 0.46 3.87 -4.01
CA LEU A 49 -0.29 2.95 -4.87
C LEU A 49 0.22 1.50 -4.75
N ALA A 50 1.54 1.32 -4.72
CA ALA A 50 2.16 0.02 -4.50
C ALA A 50 1.81 -0.55 -3.12
N LEU A 51 1.91 0.26 -2.06
CA LEU A 51 1.52 -0.12 -0.69
C LEU A 51 0.06 -0.55 -0.61
N ARG A 52 -0.86 0.22 -1.20
CA ARG A 52 -2.29 -0.12 -1.23
C ARG A 52 -2.50 -1.50 -1.88
N THR A 53 -1.83 -1.74 -3.00
CA THR A 53 -1.96 -2.96 -3.79
C THR A 53 -1.39 -4.16 -3.06
N ASP A 54 -0.20 -4.01 -2.46
CA ASP A 54 0.47 -5.04 -1.70
C ASP A 54 -0.30 -5.37 -0.41
N LEU A 55 -0.85 -4.38 0.29
CA LEU A 55 -1.70 -4.60 1.47
C LEU A 55 -2.98 -5.38 1.10
N LEU A 56 -3.62 -5.07 -0.02
CA LEU A 56 -4.80 -5.80 -0.50
C LEU A 56 -4.49 -7.22 -0.98
N GLN A 57 -3.22 -7.54 -1.23
CA GLN A 57 -2.74 -8.85 -1.66
C GLN A 57 -1.96 -9.61 -0.58
N ALA A 58 -1.64 -8.96 0.55
CA ALA A 58 -0.88 -9.55 1.64
C ALA A 58 -1.59 -10.76 2.25
N ASP A 59 -2.93 -10.75 2.28
CA ASP A 59 -3.73 -11.89 2.72
C ASP A 59 -4.93 -12.14 1.78
N LEU A 60 -4.70 -12.97 0.76
CA LEU A 60 -5.74 -13.37 -0.19
C LEU A 60 -6.76 -14.35 0.40
N SER A 61 -6.45 -14.98 1.55
CA SER A 61 -7.37 -15.88 2.25
C SER A 61 -8.53 -15.12 2.90
N LEU A 62 -8.36 -13.81 3.16
CA LEU A 62 -9.41 -12.96 3.69
C LEU A 62 -10.36 -12.48 2.59
N ASN A 63 -11.66 -12.44 2.91
CA ASN A 63 -12.68 -11.87 2.04
C ASN A 63 -12.38 -10.39 1.77
N ILE A 64 -12.59 -9.92 0.55
CA ILE A 64 -12.30 -8.54 0.09
C ILE A 64 -12.80 -7.48 1.09
N LYS A 65 -13.99 -7.66 1.66
CA LYS A 65 -14.57 -6.72 2.64
C LYS A 65 -13.84 -6.68 3.99
N LYS A 66 -13.11 -7.74 4.33
CA LYS A 66 -12.37 -7.91 5.59
C LYS A 66 -10.85 -8.00 5.39
N ARG A 67 -10.34 -7.75 4.18
CA ARG A 67 -8.90 -7.85 3.91
C ARG A 67 -8.11 -6.85 4.73
N ILE A 68 -8.57 -5.61 4.84
CA ILE A 68 -7.86 -4.59 5.62
C ILE A 68 -8.12 -4.76 7.12
N SER A 69 -9.35 -5.10 7.52
CA SER A 69 -9.69 -5.25 8.94
C SER A 69 -9.24 -6.58 9.57
N GLY A 70 -8.84 -7.56 8.75
CA GLY A 70 -8.26 -8.82 9.22
C GLY A 70 -6.73 -8.86 9.13
N LEU A 71 -6.09 -7.79 8.63
CA LEU A 71 -4.65 -7.61 8.74
C LEU A 71 -4.28 -7.17 10.17
N PRO A 72 -3.01 -7.36 10.57
CA PRO A 72 -2.46 -6.73 11.77
C PRO A 72 -2.71 -5.22 11.79
N ASP A 73 -2.96 -4.68 12.99
CA ASP A 73 -3.35 -3.28 13.19
C ASP A 73 -2.37 -2.30 12.54
N GLU A 74 -1.08 -2.62 12.52
CA GLU A 74 -0.04 -1.79 11.89
C GLU A 74 -0.19 -1.70 10.36
N TYR A 75 -0.55 -2.81 9.72
CA TYR A 75 -0.80 -2.85 8.27
C TYR A 75 -2.10 -2.13 7.91
N SER A 76 -3.13 -2.28 8.74
CA SER A 76 -4.38 -1.54 8.60
C SER A 76 -4.16 -0.04 8.77
N ALA A 77 -3.31 0.38 9.72
CA ALA A 77 -2.96 1.78 9.94
C ALA A 77 -2.30 2.42 8.71
N ILE A 78 -1.36 1.71 8.05
CA ILE A 78 -0.77 2.17 6.78
C ILE A 78 -1.86 2.37 5.73
N TYR A 79 -2.78 1.42 5.58
CA TYR A 79 -3.87 1.51 4.60
C TYR A 79 -4.74 2.74 4.85
N TYR A 80 -5.20 2.93 6.08
CA TYR A 80 -6.06 4.06 6.45
C TYR A 80 -5.35 5.40 6.34
N PHE A 81 -4.02 5.42 6.45
CA PHE A 81 -3.22 6.63 6.23
C PHE A 81 -3.14 6.99 4.75
N ILE A 82 -2.89 6.03 3.85
CA ILE A 82 -2.70 6.28 2.40
C ILE A 82 -4.01 6.46 1.63
N GLU A 83 -5.10 5.80 2.05
CA GLU A 83 -6.38 5.83 1.33
C GLU A 83 -6.96 7.25 1.13
N PRO A 84 -7.10 8.10 2.16
CA PRO A 84 -7.63 9.46 1.98
C PRO A 84 -6.69 10.33 1.13
N GLN A 85 -5.37 10.08 1.18
CA GLN A 85 -4.41 10.82 0.36
C GLN A 85 -4.56 10.45 -1.12
N LEU A 86 -4.70 9.16 -1.44
CA LEU A 86 -4.97 8.67 -2.78
C LEU A 86 -6.33 9.13 -3.33
N LYS A 87 -7.35 9.28 -2.48
CA LYS A 87 -8.65 9.85 -2.85
C LYS A 87 -8.59 11.35 -3.14
N THR A 88 -7.66 12.06 -2.49
CA THR A 88 -7.48 13.51 -2.68
C THR A 88 -6.67 13.83 -3.94
N ILE A 89 -5.85 12.87 -4.40
CA ILE A 89 -5.13 12.97 -5.67
C ILE A 89 -6.14 12.86 -6.82
N ASP A 90 -6.02 13.78 -7.79
CA ASP A 90 -6.91 13.83 -8.96
C ASP A 90 -6.94 12.47 -9.67
N ALA A 91 -8.15 11.98 -9.95
CA ALA A 91 -8.35 10.70 -10.62
C ALA A 91 -7.57 10.61 -11.95
N LYS A 92 -7.34 11.73 -12.65
CA LYS A 92 -6.53 11.78 -13.88
C LYS A 92 -5.05 11.51 -13.62
N VAL A 93 -4.51 12.00 -12.51
CA VAL A 93 -3.13 11.73 -12.10
C VAL A 93 -3.02 10.26 -11.71
N LEU A 94 -3.99 9.74 -10.96
CA LEU A 94 -4.05 8.33 -10.60
C LEU A 94 -4.14 7.42 -11.84
N ASP A 95 -4.93 7.83 -12.84
CA ASP A 95 -5.14 7.10 -14.10
C ASP A 95 -3.85 6.96 -14.92
N GLN A 96 -2.97 7.98 -14.90
CA GLN A 96 -1.64 7.90 -15.53
C GLN A 96 -0.77 6.80 -14.91
N TYR A 97 -0.81 6.63 -13.59
CA TYR A 97 -0.11 5.52 -12.91
C TYR A 97 -0.81 4.16 -13.10
N THR A 98 -2.12 4.16 -13.35
CA THR A 98 -2.91 2.94 -13.59
C THR A 98 -2.64 2.37 -15.00
N HIS A 99 -2.40 3.23 -15.98
CA HIS A 99 -2.08 2.83 -17.36
C HIS A 99 -0.59 2.47 -17.58
N CYS A 100 0.33 2.94 -16.74
CA CYS A 100 1.78 2.69 -16.88
C CYS A 100 2.29 1.37 -16.24
N GLY A 101 1.44 0.38 -16.02
CA GLY A 101 1.86 -0.96 -15.57
C GLY A 101 1.37 -1.35 -14.17
N PHE A 102 0.12 -1.02 -13.84
CA PHE A 102 -0.54 -1.61 -12.68
C PHE A 102 -0.63 -3.12 -12.88
N ILE A 103 0.04 -3.89 -12.00
CA ILE A 103 -0.09 -5.33 -11.97
C ILE A 103 -1.57 -5.61 -11.67
N PRO A 104 -2.32 -6.25 -12.58
CA PRO A 104 -3.69 -6.62 -12.29
C PRO A 104 -3.67 -7.46 -11.02
N LEU A 105 -4.58 -7.18 -10.08
CA LEU A 105 -4.92 -8.13 -9.03
C LEU A 105 -5.02 -9.50 -9.71
N LYS A 106 -4.29 -10.51 -9.22
CA LYS A 106 -4.09 -11.82 -9.88
C LYS A 106 -5.36 -12.52 -10.40
N PHE A 107 -6.55 -12.01 -10.06
CA PHE A 107 -7.84 -12.40 -10.59
C PHE A 107 -8.60 -11.20 -11.19
N GLY A 108 -8.21 -10.74 -12.38
CA GLY A 108 -9.09 -10.14 -13.42
C GLY A 108 -10.16 -9.11 -13.02
N SER A 109 -10.07 -8.47 -11.85
CA SER A 109 -11.14 -7.65 -11.30
C SER A 109 -10.70 -6.19 -11.35
N THR A 110 -10.97 -5.56 -12.50
CA THR A 110 -10.95 -4.10 -12.60
C THR A 110 -12.17 -3.57 -11.86
N VAL A 111 -11.94 -2.95 -10.69
CA VAL A 111 -13.00 -2.20 -10.00
C VAL A 111 -13.25 -0.94 -10.82
N LYS A 112 -14.34 -0.94 -11.59
CA LYS A 112 -14.88 0.29 -12.16
C LYS A 112 -15.46 1.14 -11.02
N TYR A 113 -14.90 2.31 -10.80
CA TYR A 113 -15.57 3.34 -10.01
C TYR A 113 -16.71 3.94 -10.87
N PRO A 114 -17.91 4.14 -10.30
CA PRO A 114 -18.98 4.89 -10.96
C PRO A 114 -18.61 6.36 -11.15
#